data_AF-A0A920MA66-F1
#
_entry.id   AF-A0A920MA66-F1
#
_cell.length_a   1.000
_cell.length_b   1.000
_cell.length_c   1.000
_cell.angle_alpha   90.00
_cell.angle_beta   90.00
_cell.angle_gamma   90.00
#
_symmetry.space_group_name_H-M   'P 1'
#
loop_
_entity.id
_entity.type
_entity.pdbx_description
1 polymer ?
#
loop_
_entity_poly.entity_id
_entity_poly.type
_entity_poly.pdbx_seq_one_letter_code
_entity_poly.pdbx_strand_id
1 'polypeptide(L)' 'MICEGLSDYGFDDLSRKIRMQTLELISKLGFHEYYHPLGESGLGGSSFSWTAAVCLIWGNSTNTR' A
#
# COMPACT_ATOMS: atom_id res chain seq x y z
N MET A 1 3.58 -8.26 -0.82
CA MET A 1 4.85 -9.00 -0.87
C MET A 1 5.71 -8.75 0.36
N ILE A 2 6.33 -7.57 0.53
CA ILE A 2 7.16 -7.28 1.73
C ILE A 2 6.33 -7.29 3.03
N CYS A 3 5.15 -6.67 3.03
CA CYS A 3 4.28 -6.69 4.22
C CYS A 3 3.87 -8.11 4.63
N GLU A 4 3.59 -9.00 3.67
CA GLU A 4 3.23 -10.39 3.96
C GLU A 4 4.41 -11.13 4.59
N GLY A 5 5.58 -11.07 3.96
CA GLY A 5 6.79 -11.72 4.51
C GLY A 5 7.20 -11.18 5.87
N LEU A 6 6.99 -9.89 6.15
CA LEU A 6 7.21 -9.35 7.50
C LEU A 6 6.25 -9.95 8.52
N SER A 7 4.97 -10.11 8.18
CA SER A 7 4.01 -10.74 9.06
C SER A 7 4.32 -12.24 9.28
N ASP A 8 4.69 -12.96 8.21
CA ASP A 8 5.06 -14.37 8.26
C ASP A 8 6.23 -14.65 9.22
N TYR A 9 7.12 -13.67 9.41
CA TYR A 9 8.27 -13.74 10.31
C TYR A 9 8.05 -13.04 11.67
N GLY A 10 6.81 -12.65 12.00
CA GLY A 10 6.44 -12.07 13.29
C GLY A 10 6.74 -10.57 13.44
N PHE A 11 7.08 -9.86 12.37
CA PHE A 11 7.29 -8.41 12.34
C PHE A 11 5.98 -7.66 12.03
N ASP A 12 4.90 -7.96 12.76
CA ASP A 12 3.55 -7.47 12.46
C ASP A 12 3.43 -5.95 12.53
N ASP A 13 4.12 -5.30 13.47
CA ASP A 13 4.07 -3.84 13.61
C ASP A 13 4.72 -3.14 12.41
N LEU A 14 5.84 -3.67 11.91
CA LEU A 14 6.49 -3.13 10.72
C LEU A 14 5.64 -3.39 9.47
N SER A 15 5.06 -4.58 9.34
CA SER A 15 4.12 -4.90 8.28
C SER A 15 2.94 -3.92 8.25
N ARG A 16 2.30 -3.70 9.42
CA ARG A 16 1.18 -2.77 9.57
C ARG A 16 1.58 -1.34 9.23
N LYS A 17 2.74 -0.89 9.69
CA LYS A 17 3.27 0.45 9.38
C LYS A 17 3.43 0.66 7.88
N ILE A 18 4.05 -0.28 7.17
CA ILE A 18 4.26 -0.17 5.72
C ILE A 18 2.92 -0.18 4.98
N ARG A 19 1.98 -1.05 5.36
CA ARG A 19 0.61 -1.07 4.77
C ARG A 19 -0.08 0.27 4.94
N MET A 20 -0.10 0.82 6.16
CA MET A 20 -0.75 2.11 6.45
C MET A 20 -0.12 3.27 5.67
N GLN A 21 1.21 3.39 5.69
CA GLN A 21 1.90 4.47 4.97
C GLN A 21 1.69 4.38 3.45
N THR A 22 1.64 3.16 2.91
CA THR A 22 1.34 2.94 1.49
C THR A 22 -0.08 3.40 1.14
N LEU A 23 -1.08 3.01 1.95
CA LEU A 23 -2.47 3.44 1.75
C LEU A 23 -2.64 4.95 1.91
N GLU A 24 -1.90 5.57 2.83
CA GLU A 24 -1.89 7.02 3.02
C GLU A 24 -1.34 7.76 1.79
N LEU A 25 -0.24 7.28 1.21
CA LEU A 25 0.32 7.84 -0.02
C LEU A 25 -0.68 7.73 -1.18
N ILE A 26 -1.29 6.57 -1.37
CA ILE A 26 -2.28 6.35 -2.43
C ILE A 26 -3.50 7.27 -2.22
N SER A 27 -3.98 7.42 -0.99
CA SER A 27 -5.10 8.31 -0.65
C SER A 27 -4.80 9.78 -0.94
N LYS A 28 -3.57 10.24 -0.65
CA LYS A 28 -3.16 11.64 -0.84
C LYS A 28 -2.81 11.98 -2.29
N LEU A 29 -2.15 11.06 -2.99
CA LEU A 29 -1.49 11.33 -4.25
C LEU A 29 -2.15 10.63 -5.45
N GLY A 30 -3.11 9.73 -5.21
CA GLY A 30 -3.77 8.96 -6.26
C GLY A 30 -2.99 7.70 -6.67
N PHE A 31 -3.47 6.98 -7.68
CA PHE A 31 -2.88 5.71 -8.12
C PHE A 31 -1.73 5.93 -9.10
N HIS A 32 -0.49 5.91 -8.60
CA HIS A 32 0.73 6.05 -9.39
C HIS A 32 1.58 4.78 -9.42
N GLU A 33 2.45 4.66 -10.42
CA GLU A 33 3.39 3.55 -10.58
C GLU A 33 4.40 3.46 -9.43
N TYR A 34 4.90 4.61 -8.97
CA TYR A 34 5.74 4.73 -7.78
C TYR A 34 5.60 6.12 -7.15
N TYR A 35 6.14 6.29 -5.95
CA TYR A 35 6.06 7.54 -5.18
C TYR A 35 7.46 8.04 -4.83
N HIS A 36 7.61 9.36 -4.73
CA HIS A 36 8.82 9.95 -4.18
C HIS A 36 9.06 9.40 -2.76
N PRO A 37 10.29 9.01 -2.38
CA PRO A 37 10.56 8.36 -1.09
C PRO A 37 10.24 9.24 0.13
N LEU A 38 10.19 10.57 -0.05
CA LEU A 38 9.77 11.52 0.97
C LEU A 38 8.24 11.81 0.97
N GLY A 39 7.47 11.16 0.09
CA GLY A 39 6.02 11.28 0.02
C GLY A 39 5.50 12.55 -0.65
N GLU A 40 6.35 13.23 -1.44
CA GLU A 40 6.04 14.53 -2.03
C GLU A 40 5.16 14.44 -3.29
N SER A 41 5.28 13.35 -4.05
CA SER A 41 4.58 13.18 -5.33
C SER A 41 4.43 11.71 -5.73
N GLY A 42 3.37 11.44 -6.49
CA GLY A 42 3.25 10.23 -7.30
C GLY A 42 3.91 10.44 -8.66
N LEU A 43 4.66 9.45 -9.13
CA LEU A 43 5.52 9.54 -10.30
C LEU A 43 5.26 8.34 -11.24
N GLY A 44 5.79 8.41 -12.46
CA GLY A 44 5.54 7.40 -13.50
C GLY A 44 4.12 7.44 -14.04
N GLY A 45 3.59 6.28 -14.44
CA GLY A 45 2.24 6.17 -14.97
C GLY A 45 1.16 6.61 -13.96
N SER A 46 0.16 7.36 -14.43
CA SER A 46 -1.05 7.66 -13.66
C SER A 46 -2.11 6.57 -13.86
N SER A 47 -3.04 6.45 -12.92
CA SER A 47 -4.09 5.40 -12.92
C SER A 47 -3.51 3.97 -12.97
N PHE A 48 -2.41 3.72 -12.24
CA PHE A 48 -1.68 2.47 -12.33
C PHE A 48 -2.44 1.31 -11.66
N SER A 49 -2.81 0.31 -12.47
CA SER A 49 -3.74 -0.76 -12.06
C SER A 49 -3.24 -1.60 -10.88
N TRP A 50 -1.93 -1.86 -10.78
CA TRP A 50 -1.40 -2.66 -9.66
C TRP A 50 -1.48 -1.91 -8.34
N THR A 51 -1.30 -0.59 -8.35
CA THR A 51 -1.46 0.26 -7.17
C THR A 51 -2.92 0.28 -6.71
N ALA A 52 -3.87 0.34 -7.66
CA ALA A 52 -5.30 0.19 -7.34
C ALA A 52 -5.65 -1.20 -6.79
N ALA A 53 -5.06 -2.26 -7.35
CA ALA A 53 -5.26 -3.63 -6.88
C ALA A 53 -4.79 -3.83 -5.43
N VAL A 54 -3.69 -3.19 -5.01
CA VAL A 54 -3.23 -3.21 -3.61
C VAL A 54 -4.30 -2.68 -2.66
N CYS A 55 -4.95 -1.55 -3.00
CA CYS A 55 -6.05 -1.02 -2.19
C CYS A 55 -7.23 -1.99 -2.09
N LEU A 56 -7.59 -2.68 -3.18
CA LEU A 56 -8.67 -3.66 -3.17
C LEU A 56 -8.34 -4.88 -2.28
N ILE A 57 -7.12 -5.39 -2.38
CA ILE A 57 -6.66 -6.54 -1.59
C ILE A 57 -6.68 -6.20 -0.09
N TRP A 58 -6.20 -5.03 0.31
CA TRP A 58 -6.16 -4.62 1.71
C TRP A 58 -7.48 -4.03 2.23
N GLY A 59 -8.34 -3.52 1.35
CA GLY A 59 -9.68 -3.02 1.71
C GLY A 59 -10.68 -4.13 2.03
N ASN A 60 -10.47 -5.34 1.50
CA ASN A 60 -11.37 -6.48 1.69
C ASN A 60 -11.31 -7.14 3.08
N SER A 61 -10.51 -6.62 4.02
CA SER A 61 -10.37 -7.20 5.37
C SER A 61 -11.55 -6.94 6.32
N THR A 62 -12.65 -6.36 5.85
CA THR A 62 -13.86 -6.06 6.66
C THR A 62 -15.02 -7.04 6.48
N ASN A 63 -14.84 -8.18 5.79
CA ASN A 63 -15.90 -9.16 5.62
C ASN A 63 -15.44 -10.59 5.98
N THR A 64 -15.21 -10.80 7.28
CA THR A 64 -15.32 -12.13 7.87
C THR A 64 -16.68 -12.16 8.59
N ARG A 65 -17.64 -12.87 7.99
CA ARG A 65 -18.88 -13.29 8.67
C ARG A 65 -18.57 -14.42 9.65
#